data_AF-A0A2G9UZC2-F1
#
_entry.id   AF-A0A2G9UZC2-F1
#
_cell.length_a   1.000
_cell.length_b   1.000
_cell.length_c   1.000
_cell.angle_alpha   90.00
_cell.angle_beta   90.00
_cell.angle_gamma   90.00
#
_symmetry.space_group_name_H-M   'P 1'
#
loop_
_entity.id
_entity.type
_entity.pdbx_description
1 polymer ?
#
loop_
_entity_poly.entity_id
_entity_poly.type
_entity_poly.pdbx_seq_one_letter_code
_entity_poly.pdbx_strand_id
1 'polypeptide(L)'
;MIPEVSYNDNAGELTLCGTDPAHYKGQLVWAPVVVEKYWQIEMGPVYVGRTPVTNGTTQAIVDTGTSIIVGPPDVIQEIVQQIGANTTPNNLPTVDCKAIRQLPPITFNIACRSFVLHGPDYIVQVVSRCQFKPAGALPKRILLERTEKQR
;
A
#
# COMPACT_ATOMS: atom_id res chain seq x y z
N MET A 1 -9.08 -38.52 9.34
CA MET A 1 -9.39 -37.33 10.15
C MET A 1 -8.84 -36.14 9.40
N ILE A 2 -9.69 -35.49 8.61
CA ILE A 2 -9.35 -34.25 7.90
C ILE A 2 -9.42 -33.15 8.96
N PRO A 3 -8.38 -32.32 9.17
CA PRO A 3 -8.47 -31.25 10.14
C PRO A 3 -9.58 -30.29 9.72
N GLU A 4 -10.46 -29.97 10.66
CA GLU A 4 -11.49 -28.95 10.49
C GLU A 4 -10.80 -27.64 10.07
N VAL A 5 -11.15 -27.16 8.87
CA VAL A 5 -10.78 -25.82 8.43
C VAL A 5 -11.63 -24.87 9.26
N SER A 6 -11.04 -24.22 10.27
CA SER A 6 -11.69 -23.10 10.91
C SER A 6 -11.82 -21.98 9.89
N TYR A 7 -13.06 -21.65 9.51
CA TYR A 7 -13.34 -20.50 8.68
C TYR A 7 -12.99 -19.26 9.51
N ASN A 8 -11.90 -18.59 9.15
CA ASN A 8 -11.56 -17.31 9.75
C ASN A 8 -12.46 -16.27 9.10
N ASP A 9 -13.32 -15.60 9.86
CA ASP A 9 -14.28 -14.58 9.38
C ASP A 9 -13.61 -13.36 8.70
N ASN A 10 -12.28 -13.34 8.62
CA ASN A 10 -11.45 -12.31 7.96
C ASN A 10 -10.87 -12.76 6.61
N ALA A 11 -11.36 -13.84 6.01
CA ALA A 11 -10.91 -14.27 4.69
C ALA A 11 -11.39 -13.32 3.58
N GLY A 12 -10.61 -13.22 2.50
CA GLY A 12 -11.02 -12.54 1.26
C GLY A 12 -11.58 -13.52 0.23
N GLU A 13 -12.24 -12.99 -0.80
CA GLU A 13 -12.81 -13.77 -1.91
C GLU A 13 -12.26 -13.31 -3.28
N LEU A 14 -12.39 -14.19 -4.28
CA LEU A 14 -12.11 -13.88 -5.69
C LEU A 14 -13.40 -14.03 -6.49
N THR A 15 -13.95 -12.91 -6.95
CA THR A 15 -15.05 -12.91 -7.92
C THR A 15 -14.48 -13.03 -9.33
N LEU A 16 -14.92 -14.04 -10.09
CA LEU A 16 -14.58 -14.21 -11.50
C LEU A 16 -15.71 -13.70 -12.40
N CYS A 17 -15.34 -13.15 -13.57
CA CYS A 17 -16.27 -12.68 -14.60
C CYS A 17 -17.13 -11.45 -14.22
N GLY A 18 -16.73 -10.67 -13.21
CA GLY A 18 -17.45 -9.45 -12.82
C GLY A 18 -17.00 -8.87 -11.49
N THR A 19 -17.91 -8.14 -10.86
CA THR A 19 -17.74 -7.53 -9.53
C THR A 19 -18.96 -7.83 -8.68
N ASP A 20 -18.79 -7.97 -7.37
CA ASP A 20 -19.90 -8.03 -6.43
C ASP A 20 -20.14 -6.66 -5.74
N PRO A 21 -21.25 -5.97 -6.00
CA PRO A 21 -21.60 -4.70 -5.35
C PRO A 21 -21.74 -4.77 -3.83
N ALA A 22 -21.90 -5.95 -3.24
CA ALA A 22 -21.92 -6.10 -1.78
C ALA A 22 -20.57 -5.76 -1.12
N HIS A 23 -19.47 -5.85 -1.89
CA HIS A 23 -18.10 -5.75 -1.40
C HIS A 23 -17.45 -4.37 -1.62
N TYR A 24 -18.18 -3.37 -2.13
CA TYR A 24 -17.68 -2.01 -2.26
C TYR A 24 -18.76 -0.95 -2.02
N LYS A 25 -18.33 0.29 -1.76
CA LYS A 25 -19.21 1.44 -1.59
C LYS A 25 -18.94 2.48 -2.66
N GLY A 26 -20.00 3.10 -3.18
CA GLY A 26 -19.92 4.12 -4.21
C GLY A 26 -19.57 3.54 -5.58
N GLN A 27 -19.05 4.39 -6.47
CA GLN A 27 -18.73 4.03 -7.84
C GLN A 27 -17.29 3.52 -7.97
N LEU A 28 -17.12 2.50 -8.82
CA LEU A 28 -15.81 2.02 -9.27
C LEU A 28 -15.08 3.09 -10.08
N VAL A 29 -13.77 3.15 -9.90
CA VAL A 29 -12.88 4.08 -10.59
C VAL A 29 -11.98 3.24 -11.48
N TRP A 30 -12.01 3.54 -12.77
CA TRP A 30 -11.28 2.79 -13.77
C TRP A 30 -9.99 3.52 -14.13
N ALA A 31 -8.87 2.82 -14.05
CA ALA A 31 -7.57 3.28 -14.52
C ALA A 31 -7.09 2.36 -15.66
N PRO A 32 -6.59 2.92 -16.79
CA PRO A 32 -6.09 2.11 -17.88
C PRO A 32 -4.80 1.39 -17.47
N VAL A 33 -4.63 0.16 -17.97
CA VAL A 33 -3.36 -0.56 -17.87
C VAL A 33 -2.35 0.09 -18.82
N VAL A 34 -1.15 0.38 -18.33
CA VAL A 34 -0.09 1.05 -19.09
C VAL A 34 0.75 0.04 -19.88
N VAL A 35 1.04 -1.11 -19.28
CA VAL A 35 1.81 -2.21 -19.89
C VAL A 35 1.15 -3.54 -19.54
N GLU A 36 0.75 -4.32 -20.55
CA GLU A 36 0.08 -5.62 -20.41
C GLU A 36 1.05 -6.76 -20.00
N LYS A 37 1.85 -6.50 -18.97
CA LYS A 37 2.73 -7.48 -18.30
C LYS A 37 2.30 -7.70 -16.85
N TYR A 38 1.81 -6.64 -16.22
CA TYR A 38 1.25 -6.62 -14.86
C TYR A 38 -0.05 -5.82 -14.87
N TRP A 39 -0.79 -5.83 -13.76
CA TRP A 39 -1.85 -4.84 -13.49
C TRP A 39 -1.24 -3.49 -13.15
N GLN A 40 -0.52 -2.93 -14.13
CA GLN A 40 0.27 -1.71 -14.00
C GLN A 40 -0.53 -0.51 -14.47
N ILE A 41 -0.67 0.48 -13.59
CA ILE A 41 -1.46 1.70 -13.82
C ILE A 41 -0.57 2.94 -13.66
N GLU A 42 -0.99 4.04 -14.28
CA GLU A 42 -0.47 5.36 -13.97
C GLU A 42 -1.27 5.98 -12.83
N MET A 43 -0.58 6.66 -11.92
CA MET A 43 -1.17 7.44 -10.85
C MET A 43 -0.48 8.79 -10.71
N GLY A 44 -1.20 9.77 -10.17
CA GLY A 44 -0.66 11.07 -9.81
C GLY A 44 0.25 11.01 -8.58
N PRO A 45 0.66 12.17 -8.06
CA PRO A 45 1.60 12.22 -6.94
C PRO A 45 1.02 11.60 -5.68
N VAL A 46 1.89 10.91 -4.93
CA VAL A 46 1.61 10.38 -3.60
C VAL A 46 1.89 11.46 -2.57
N TYR A 47 1.01 11.60 -1.58
CA TYR A 47 1.17 12.55 -0.49
C TYR A 47 1.24 11.86 0.86
N VAL A 48 2.05 12.42 1.77
CA VAL A 48 1.95 12.16 3.20
C VAL A 48 1.48 13.45 3.86
N GLY A 49 0.30 13.41 4.48
CA GLY A 49 -0.40 14.61 4.93
C GLY A 49 -0.67 15.56 3.75
N ARG A 50 0.06 16.67 3.68
CA ARG A 50 -0.03 17.67 2.59
C ARG A 50 1.23 17.72 1.74
N THR A 51 2.23 16.89 2.03
CA THR A 51 3.55 16.94 1.39
C THR A 51 3.62 15.88 0.30
N PRO A 52 3.90 16.24 -0.97
CA PRO A 52 4.13 15.24 -2.02
C PRO A 52 5.45 14.52 -1.77
N VAL A 53 5.44 13.18 -1.88
CA VAL A 53 6.63 12.32 -1.74
C VAL A 53 7.11 11.75 -3.09
N THR A 54 6.35 11.98 -4.16
CA THR A 54 6.72 11.65 -5.54
C THR A 54 6.59 12.88 -6.42
N ASN A 55 7.41 12.97 -7.48
CA ASN A 55 7.35 14.06 -8.45
C ASN A 55 6.44 13.69 -9.63
N GLY A 56 5.39 14.46 -9.86
CA GLY A 56 4.51 14.29 -11.02
C GLY A 56 3.74 12.98 -11.01
N THR A 57 3.53 12.41 -12.20
CA THR A 57 2.92 11.09 -12.37
C THR A 57 3.93 9.97 -12.09
N THR A 58 3.45 8.85 -11.57
CA THR A 58 4.24 7.66 -11.28
C THR A 58 3.45 6.41 -11.66
N GLN A 59 4.12 5.28 -11.79
CA GLN A 59 3.47 4.00 -12.07
C GLN A 59 3.35 3.14 -10.81
N ALA A 60 2.33 2.30 -10.77
CA ALA A 60 2.06 1.37 -9.68
C ALA A 60 1.56 0.04 -10.23
N ILE A 61 1.90 -1.06 -9.55
CA ILE A 61 1.33 -2.39 -9.84
C ILE A 61 0.35 -2.77 -8.74
N VAL A 62 -0.87 -3.16 -9.14
CA VAL A 62 -1.87 -3.74 -8.22
C VAL A 62 -1.60 -5.24 -8.09
N ASP A 63 -0.94 -5.64 -7.00
CA ASP A 63 -0.43 -7.00 -6.84
C ASP A 63 -1.05 -7.69 -5.60
N THR A 64 -1.94 -8.67 -5.79
CA THR A 64 -2.49 -9.49 -4.69
C THR A 64 -1.50 -10.49 -4.11
N GLY A 65 -0.41 -10.74 -4.85
CA GLY A 65 0.82 -11.34 -4.36
C GLY A 65 1.56 -10.41 -3.42
N THR A 66 0.87 -9.44 -2.78
CA THR A 66 1.42 -8.43 -1.89
C THR A 66 0.86 -8.33 -0.50
N SER A 67 1.75 -8.38 0.49
CA SER A 67 1.44 -7.97 1.84
C SER A 67 1.71 -6.49 2.01
N ILE A 68 2.84 -5.95 1.55
CA ILE A 68 3.34 -4.62 1.92
C ILE A 68 3.36 -3.58 0.78
N ILE A 69 3.26 -2.27 1.11
CA ILE A 69 3.50 -1.20 0.14
C ILE A 69 5.00 -1.12 -0.14
N VAL A 70 5.42 -1.26 -1.39
CA VAL A 70 6.82 -1.11 -1.83
C VAL A 70 6.91 0.03 -2.83
N GLY A 71 8.02 0.74 -2.81
CA GLY A 71 8.30 1.75 -3.82
C GLY A 71 9.78 2.10 -3.89
N PRO A 72 10.10 3.14 -4.67
CA PRO A 72 11.47 3.64 -4.76
C PRO A 72 12.03 3.93 -3.36
N PRO A 73 13.29 3.56 -3.08
CA PRO A 73 13.87 3.70 -1.75
C PRO A 73 13.80 5.13 -1.19
N ASP A 74 14.00 6.14 -2.03
CA ASP A 74 13.87 7.57 -1.70
C ASP A 74 12.46 7.91 -1.22
N VAL A 75 11.44 7.46 -1.95
CA VAL A 75 10.02 7.69 -1.62
C VAL A 75 9.64 6.99 -0.32
N ILE A 76 10.05 5.73 -0.13
CA ILE A 76 9.74 4.99 1.10
C ILE A 76 10.45 5.59 2.31
N GLN A 77 11.71 6.02 2.15
CA GLN A 77 12.45 6.68 3.22
C GLN A 77 11.78 7.99 3.64
N GLU A 78 11.31 8.79 2.68
CA GLU A 78 10.57 10.03 2.95
C GLU A 78 9.26 9.75 3.70
N ILE A 79 8.49 8.74 3.28
CA ILE A 79 7.27 8.33 3.99
C ILE A 79 7.59 7.94 5.44
N VAL A 80 8.60 7.10 5.64
CA VAL A 80 9.04 6.62 6.97
C VAL A 80 9.45 7.77 7.88
N GLN A 81 10.13 8.79 7.35
CA GLN A 81 10.50 9.99 8.09
C GLN A 81 9.27 10.82 8.46
N GLN A 82 8.35 11.05 7.51
CA GLN A 82 7.18 11.89 7.75
C GLN A 82 6.14 11.27 8.70
N ILE A 83 6.06 9.95 8.78
CA ILE A 83 5.24 9.26 9.80
C ILE A 83 5.92 9.19 11.18
N GLY A 84 7.16 9.69 11.31
CA GLY A 84 7.90 9.67 12.57
C GLY A 84 8.33 8.28 13.02
N ALA A 85 8.59 7.36 12.08
CA ALA A 85 9.01 6.01 12.42
C ALA A 85 10.50 5.94 12.79
N ASN A 86 10.81 5.20 13.84
CA ASN A 86 12.17 4.90 14.27
C ASN A 86 12.68 3.63 13.61
N THR A 87 13.92 3.67 13.13
CA THR A 87 14.61 2.48 12.62
C THR A 87 15.04 1.59 13.78
N THR A 88 14.54 0.36 13.82
CA THR A 88 15.04 -0.65 14.76
C THR A 88 16.38 -1.23 14.31
N PRO A 89 17.14 -1.93 15.18
CA PRO A 89 18.41 -2.58 14.80
C PRO A 89 18.32 -3.54 13.59
N ASN A 90 17.11 -3.98 13.22
CA ASN A 90 16.87 -4.86 12.07
C ASN A 90 16.43 -4.07 10.82
N ASN A 91 16.62 -2.75 10.78
CA ASN A 91 16.18 -1.85 9.71
C ASN A 91 14.67 -1.87 9.41
N LEU A 92 13.84 -2.27 10.38
CA LEU A 92 12.39 -2.18 10.26
C LEU A 92 11.89 -0.88 10.92
N PRO A 93 11.28 0.05 10.17
CA PRO A 93 10.66 1.23 10.76
C PRO A 93 9.46 0.90 11.64
N THR A 94 9.49 1.48 12.85
CA THR A 94 8.49 1.28 13.91
C THR A 94 7.93 2.60 14.40
N VAL A 95 6.66 2.62 14.75
CA VAL A 95 5.95 3.77 15.34
C VAL A 95 5.44 3.42 16.73
N ASP A 96 5.14 4.43 17.54
CA ASP A 96 4.40 4.20 18.79
C ASP A 96 2.98 3.74 18.46
N CYS A 97 2.58 2.57 18.97
CA CYS A 97 1.24 2.02 18.81
C CYS A 97 0.14 2.99 19.30
N LYS A 98 0.43 3.82 20.29
CA LYS A 98 -0.52 4.83 20.80
C LYS A 98 -0.74 5.98 19.84
N ALA A 99 0.22 6.22 18.94
CA ALA A 99 0.19 7.32 17.98
C ALA A 99 -0.45 6.93 16.63
N ILE A 100 -0.81 5.65 16.40
CA ILE A 100 -1.32 5.16 15.09
C ILE A 100 -2.43 6.05 14.53
N ARG A 101 -3.42 6.40 15.35
CA ARG A 101 -4.57 7.22 14.90
C ARG A 101 -4.20 8.68 14.61
N GLN A 102 -3.03 9.14 15.05
CA GLN A 102 -2.52 10.50 14.84
C GLN A 102 -1.53 10.58 13.67
N LEU A 103 -1.15 9.44 13.09
CA LEU A 103 -0.21 9.42 11.96
C LEU A 103 -0.83 10.12 10.74
N PRO A 104 -0.01 10.80 9.92
CA PRO A 104 -0.51 11.52 8.76
C PRO A 104 -1.13 10.56 7.73
N PRO A 105 -2.18 10.95 7.03
CA PRO A 105 -2.75 10.13 5.97
C PRO A 105 -1.77 9.99 4.79
N ILE A 106 -1.75 8.82 4.14
CA ILE A 106 -1.05 8.61 2.88
C ILE A 106 -2.10 8.63 1.76
N THR A 107 -1.94 9.51 0.77
CA THR A 107 -2.91 9.68 -0.31
C THR A 107 -2.31 9.24 -1.64
N PHE A 108 -2.98 8.29 -2.30
CA PHE A 108 -2.69 7.85 -3.67
C PHE A 108 -3.73 8.46 -4.61
N ASN A 109 -3.29 9.10 -5.69
CA ASN A 109 -4.20 9.73 -6.66
C ASN A 109 -4.30 8.88 -7.92
N ILE A 110 -5.37 8.11 -8.08
CA ILE A 110 -5.55 7.18 -9.19
C ILE A 110 -6.74 7.65 -10.02
N ALA A 111 -6.55 7.80 -11.34
CA ALA A 111 -7.59 8.26 -12.27
C ALA A 111 -8.38 9.48 -11.75
N CYS A 112 -7.64 10.52 -11.31
CA CYS A 112 -8.18 11.76 -10.75
C CYS A 112 -9.00 11.61 -9.45
N ARG A 113 -8.93 10.46 -8.77
CA ARG A 113 -9.56 10.25 -7.46
C ARG A 113 -8.51 9.96 -6.39
N SER A 114 -8.69 10.58 -5.23
CA SER A 114 -7.83 10.37 -4.06
C SER A 114 -8.29 9.14 -3.26
N PHE A 115 -7.36 8.22 -3.02
CA PHE A 115 -7.50 7.07 -2.14
C PHE A 115 -6.62 7.31 -0.92
N VAL A 116 -7.25 7.46 0.24
CA VAL A 116 -6.59 7.88 1.47
C VAL A 116 -6.47 6.69 2.41
N LEU A 117 -5.24 6.39 2.81
CA LEU A 117 -4.93 5.44 3.88
C LEU A 117 -4.65 6.20 5.16
N HIS A 118 -5.34 5.84 6.24
CA HIS A 118 -5.08 6.34 7.58
C HIS A 118 -4.13 5.40 8.32
N GLY A 119 -3.57 5.85 9.45
CA GLY A 119 -2.59 5.07 10.21
C GLY A 119 -2.93 3.59 10.43
N PRO A 120 -4.16 3.23 10.84
CA PRO A 120 -4.56 1.83 10.99
C PRO A 120 -4.49 1.00 9.70
N ASP A 121 -4.57 1.63 8.51
CA ASP A 121 -4.60 0.94 7.23
C ASP A 121 -3.19 0.53 6.75
N TYR A 122 -2.15 1.30 7.12
CA TYR A 122 -0.77 1.09 6.66
C TYR A 122 0.22 0.67 7.76
N ILE A 123 -0.20 0.62 9.03
CA ILE A 123 0.59 0.10 10.15
C ILE A 123 0.14 -1.30 10.52
N VAL A 124 1.10 -2.22 10.68
CA VAL A 124 0.83 -3.58 11.17
C VAL A 124 1.39 -3.73 12.57
N GLN A 125 0.55 -4.20 13.50
CA GLN A 125 1.00 -4.59 14.83
C GLN A 125 1.51 -6.04 14.79
N VAL A 126 2.81 -6.20 15.04
CA VAL A 126 3.46 -7.50 15.17
C VAL A 126 3.85 -7.69 16.64
N VAL A 127 3.12 -8.57 17.32
CA VAL A 127 3.25 -8.79 18.78
C VAL A 127 3.04 -7.47 19.55
N SER A 128 4.08 -6.89 20.15
CA SER A 128 4.05 -5.65 20.92
C SER A 128 4.65 -4.45 20.18
N ARG A 129 4.92 -4.57 18.87
CA ARG A 129 5.54 -3.51 18.05
C ARG A 129 4.60 -3.11 16.91
N CYS A 130 4.47 -1.81 16.69
CA CYS A 130 3.73 -1.28 15.56
C CYS A 130 4.74 -0.88 14.48
N GLN A 131 4.73 -1.64 13.39
CA GLN A 131 5.68 -1.47 12.30
C GLN A 131 4.97 -0.73 11.17
N PHE A 132 5.63 0.32 10.66
CA PHE A 132 5.37 0.68 9.26
C PHE A 132 5.71 -0.54 8.44
N LYS A 133 5.03 -0.79 7.34
CA LYS A 133 5.16 -2.03 6.60
C LYS A 133 6.34 -1.91 5.60
N PRO A 134 7.60 -2.20 5.97
CA PRO A 134 8.77 -1.82 5.17
C PRO A 134 9.25 -3.02 4.33
N ALA A 135 9.88 -2.76 3.19
CA ALA A 135 10.45 -3.83 2.38
C ALA A 135 11.67 -4.47 3.06
N GLY A 136 11.44 -5.58 3.75
CA GLY A 136 12.48 -6.41 4.36
C GLY A 136 11.96 -7.81 4.67
N ALA A 137 12.35 -8.77 3.83
CA ALA A 137 12.20 -10.23 3.97
C ALA A 137 10.80 -10.76 4.37
N LEU A 138 10.00 -11.07 3.35
CA LEU A 138 9.16 -12.28 3.15
C LEU A 138 8.17 -11.98 2.01
N PRO A 139 7.69 -13.00 1.27
CA PRO A 139 7.01 -12.76 0.01
C PRO A 139 5.70 -12.07 0.32
N LYS A 140 5.57 -10.85 -0.22
CA LYS A 140 4.44 -10.38 -1.02
C LYS A 140 4.59 -8.82 -1.18
N ARG A 141 4.67 -8.19 -2.39
CA ARG A 141 5.10 -6.76 -2.67
C ARG A 141 4.33 -5.89 -3.73
N ILE A 142 3.72 -4.75 -3.36
CA ILE A 142 3.06 -3.80 -4.29
C ILE A 142 4.21 -2.95 -4.76
N LEU A 143 4.60 -3.04 -6.02
CA LEU A 143 5.76 -2.34 -6.55
C LEU A 143 5.32 -1.00 -7.15
N LEU A 144 5.78 0.10 -6.55
CA LEU A 144 5.89 1.38 -7.25
C LEU A 144 7.23 1.38 -7.98
N GLU A 145 7.22 1.46 -9.30
CA GLU A 145 8.43 1.60 -10.12
C GLU A 145 8.52 3.03 -10.67
N ARG A 146 9.71 3.64 -10.63
CA ARG A 146 10.06 4.75 -11.52
C ARG A 146 10.42 4.15 -12.86
N THR A 147 9.68 4.47 -13.92
CA THR A 147 10.18 4.30 -15.28
C THR A 147 10.84 5.60 -15.72
N GLU A 148 12.17 5.61 -15.75
CA GLU A 148 12.88 6.58 -16.59
C GLU A 148 12.44 6.34 -18.04
N LYS A 149 12.07 7.44 -18.70
CA LYS A 149 11.57 7.44 -20.07
C LYS A 149 12.68 6.94 -21.01
N GLN A 150 12.67 5.65 -21.33
CA GLN A 150 13.54 5.11 -22.37
C GLN A 150 13.07 5.65 -23.73
N ARG A 151 14.04 6.24 -24.43
CA ARG A 151 13.91 6.90 -25.73
C ARG A 151 13.99 5.88 -26.86
#